data_AF-B7KEU1-F1
#
_entry.id   AF-B7KEU1-F1
#
_cell.length_a   1.000
_cell.length_b   1.000
_cell.length_c   1.000
_cell.angle_alpha   90.00
_cell.angle_beta   90.00
_cell.angle_gamma   90.00
#
_symmetry.space_group_name_H-M   'P 1'
#
loop_
_entity.id
_entity.type
_entity.pdbx_description
1 polymer ?
#
loop_
_entity_poly.entity_id
_entity_poly.type
_entity_poly.pdbx_seq_one_letter_code
_entity_poly.pdbx_strand_id
1 'polypeptide(L)'
;MPFNLNKTLPNRAIASTTLILVSLLSWAISPVQAEPVNPKTLITQASGQNISNKELQQFAQIIQKVYTVEQETTEKMVVTIQEEGMSIDRFNDIVKWKKNSQESPNPSVSDAEMQTFDKLVTKIAQLQEQADTKIKEIFTSQELQIDRFNQILEAVRQDPSLQSQVQQILAN
;
A
#
# COMPACT_ATOMS: atom_id res chain seq x y z
N MET A 1 3.40 -36.55 1.90
CA MET A 1 2.61 -37.20 0.83
C MET A 1 2.13 -36.10 -0.11
N PRO A 2 2.44 -36.14 -1.43
CA PRO A 2 1.94 -35.17 -2.39
C PRO A 2 0.64 -35.68 -3.05
N PHE A 3 -0.41 -34.84 -3.09
CA PHE A 3 -1.60 -35.11 -3.90
C PHE A 3 -1.60 -34.21 -5.13
N ASN A 4 -1.58 -34.88 -6.27
CA ASN A 4 -1.49 -34.38 -7.63
C ASN A 4 -2.87 -34.59 -8.27
N LEU A 5 -3.45 -33.58 -8.92
CA LEU A 5 -4.66 -33.76 -9.73
C LEU A 5 -4.50 -33.05 -11.08
N ASN A 6 -3.84 -33.76 -11.98
CA ASN A 6 -4.07 -33.65 -13.40
C ASN A 6 -5.30 -34.53 -13.74
N LYS A 7 -6.38 -33.95 -14.28
CA LYS A 7 -7.47 -34.74 -14.87
C LYS A 7 -7.93 -34.09 -16.18
N THR A 8 -7.92 -34.91 -17.21
CA THR A 8 -8.00 -34.61 -18.63
C THR A 8 -9.38 -34.89 -19.23
N LEU A 9 -9.81 -34.01 -20.16
CA LEU A 9 -10.57 -34.22 -21.42
C LEU A 9 -12.03 -34.75 -21.36
N PRO A 10 -12.88 -34.66 -22.44
CA PRO A 10 -12.63 -34.24 -23.83
C PRO A 10 -13.66 -33.31 -24.53
N ASN A 11 -13.22 -32.80 -25.69
CA ASN A 11 -13.96 -32.17 -26.80
C ASN A 11 -15.27 -32.89 -27.22
N ARG A 12 -16.29 -32.10 -27.59
CA ARG A 12 -17.17 -32.42 -28.74
C ARG A 12 -17.53 -31.15 -29.53
N ALA A 13 -17.22 -31.19 -30.82
CA ALA A 13 -17.56 -30.23 -31.85
C ALA A 13 -18.86 -30.65 -32.58
N ILE A 14 -19.70 -29.69 -32.99
CA ILE A 14 -20.55 -29.68 -34.20
C ILE A 14 -20.82 -28.17 -34.48
N ALA A 15 -20.10 -27.49 -35.39
CA ALA A 15 -20.37 -27.36 -36.83
C ALA A 15 -21.86 -27.10 -37.14
N SER A 16 -22.25 -25.92 -37.62
CA SER A 16 -22.69 -25.66 -39.01
C SER A 16 -23.69 -24.48 -38.94
N THR A 17 -23.89 -23.54 -39.85
CA THR A 17 -23.30 -23.11 -41.13
C THR A 17 -24.08 -21.82 -41.47
N THR A 18 -23.43 -20.71 -41.81
CA THR A 18 -23.83 -19.88 -42.97
C THR A 18 -22.63 -19.03 -43.36
N LEU A 19 -22.22 -19.21 -44.61
CA LEU A 19 -20.95 -18.83 -45.18
C LEU A 19 -21.28 -17.96 -46.39
N ILE A 20 -20.79 -16.73 -46.46
CA ILE A 20 -20.72 -15.99 -47.73
C ILE A 20 -19.24 -15.68 -47.98
N LEU A 21 -18.74 -16.44 -48.96
CA LEU A 21 -17.44 -16.33 -49.61
C LEU A 21 -17.33 -15.02 -50.40
N VAL A 22 -16.21 -14.32 -50.27
CA VAL A 22 -15.44 -13.89 -51.45
C VAL A 22 -13.99 -14.27 -51.21
N SER A 23 -13.49 -15.10 -52.12
CA SER A 23 -12.15 -15.65 -52.19
C SER A 23 -11.36 -14.89 -53.25
N LEU A 24 -10.14 -14.43 -52.96
CA LEU A 24 -9.05 -14.31 -53.93
C LEU A 24 -7.70 -14.58 -53.23
N LEU A 25 -7.15 -15.76 -53.56
CA LEU A 25 -5.75 -16.24 -53.56
C LEU A 25 -4.88 -16.03 -52.28
N SER A 26 -4.52 -17.05 -51.48
CA SER A 26 -3.73 -18.27 -51.76
C SER A 26 -2.25 -18.20 -51.29
N TRP A 27 -2.04 -18.62 -50.02
CA TRP A 27 -1.04 -19.57 -49.44
C TRP A 27 0.46 -19.63 -49.86
N ALA A 28 1.36 -19.36 -48.90
CA ALA A 28 2.43 -20.27 -48.45
C ALA A 28 3.09 -19.88 -47.09
N ILE A 29 2.64 -20.55 -46.02
CA ILE A 29 3.40 -21.10 -44.85
C ILE A 29 4.07 -20.17 -43.79
N SER A 30 3.66 -20.43 -42.53
CA SER A 30 4.32 -20.23 -41.21
C SER A 30 3.96 -18.99 -40.35
N PRO A 31 4.01 -19.15 -39.00
CA PRO A 31 2.90 -19.05 -38.07
C PRO A 31 2.35 -17.61 -37.96
N VAL A 32 1.02 -17.48 -37.88
CA VAL A 32 0.38 -16.22 -37.47
C VAL A 32 1.02 -15.82 -36.14
N GLN A 33 1.70 -14.70 -36.23
CA GLN A 33 2.48 -14.07 -35.20
C GLN A 33 1.65 -13.88 -33.95
N ALA A 34 2.30 -14.14 -32.81
CA ALA A 34 1.93 -13.54 -31.55
C ALA A 34 1.63 -12.05 -31.82
N GLU A 35 0.39 -11.64 -31.59
CA GLU A 35 0.10 -10.22 -31.45
C GLU A 35 1.02 -9.72 -30.35
N PRO A 36 1.85 -8.69 -30.63
CA PRO A 36 2.60 -8.06 -29.58
C PRO A 36 1.57 -7.51 -28.59
N VAL A 37 1.54 -8.10 -27.40
CA VAL A 37 0.99 -7.47 -26.21
C VAL A 37 1.62 -6.09 -26.18
N ASN A 38 0.85 -5.09 -26.60
CA ASN A 38 1.24 -3.71 -26.60
C ASN A 38 1.49 -3.39 -25.13
N PRO A 39 2.76 -3.31 -24.68
CA PRO A 39 3.03 -2.92 -23.33
C PRO A 39 2.69 -1.44 -23.34
N LYS A 40 1.46 -1.11 -22.95
CA LYS A 40 1.09 0.25 -22.65
C LYS A 40 2.08 0.67 -21.57
N THR A 41 3.07 1.38 -22.06
CA THR A 41 4.21 1.95 -21.40
C THR A 41 3.74 2.65 -20.15
N LEU A 42 3.78 1.93 -19.03
CA LEU A 42 4.08 2.51 -17.73
C LEU A 42 5.60 2.40 -17.53
N ILE A 43 6.35 2.89 -18.51
CA ILE A 43 7.57 3.62 -18.19
C ILE A 43 7.06 4.96 -17.70
N THR A 44 6.72 5.02 -16.40
CA THR A 44 6.96 6.27 -15.68
C THR A 44 8.43 6.52 -15.96
N GLN A 45 8.69 7.55 -16.77
CA GLN A 45 10.04 8.02 -16.99
C GLN A 45 10.65 8.14 -15.60
N ALA A 46 11.62 7.28 -15.29
CA ALA A 46 12.69 7.67 -14.41
C ALA A 46 13.30 8.89 -15.09
N SER A 47 12.70 10.05 -14.85
CA SER A 47 13.36 11.33 -15.02
C SER A 47 14.72 11.11 -14.40
N GLY A 48 15.78 11.28 -15.18
CA GLY A 48 17.16 11.26 -14.69
C GLY A 48 17.27 12.34 -13.62
N GLN A 49 16.88 12.00 -12.39
CA GLN A 49 16.65 12.96 -11.34
C GLN A 49 18.01 13.23 -10.73
N ASN A 50 18.56 14.37 -11.11
CA ASN A 50 19.58 15.02 -10.33
C ASN A 50 18.95 15.35 -8.96
N ILE A 51 19.09 14.44 -8.01
CA ILE A 51 18.69 14.64 -6.62
C ILE A 51 19.86 15.36 -5.97
N SER A 52 19.62 16.57 -5.51
CA SER A 52 20.65 17.36 -4.85
C SER A 52 20.89 16.88 -3.41
N ASN A 53 22.08 17.18 -2.87
CA ASN A 53 22.38 16.93 -1.46
C ASN A 53 21.39 17.62 -0.52
N LYS A 54 20.91 18.83 -0.88
CA LYS A 54 19.88 19.54 -0.11
C LYS A 54 18.58 18.75 -0.05
N GLU A 55 18.14 18.20 -1.18
CA GLU A 55 16.92 17.39 -1.26
C GLU A 55 17.05 16.09 -0.48
N LEU A 56 18.23 15.43 -0.50
CA LEU A 56 18.48 14.25 0.33
C LEU A 56 18.45 14.58 1.83
N GLN A 57 18.97 15.75 2.23
CA GLN A 57 18.90 16.22 3.62
C GLN A 57 17.45 16.50 4.04
N GLN A 58 16.69 17.23 3.23
CA GLN A 58 15.27 17.50 3.49
C GLN A 58 14.48 16.19 3.57
N PHE A 59 14.73 15.26 2.65
CA PHE A 59 14.12 13.93 2.63
C PHE A 59 14.39 13.16 3.93
N ALA A 60 15.65 13.08 4.35
CA ALA A 60 16.04 12.40 5.59
C ALA A 60 15.39 13.05 6.83
N GLN A 61 15.38 14.38 6.90
CA GLN A 61 14.75 15.12 8.00
C GLN A 61 13.24 14.92 8.06
N ILE A 62 12.57 14.86 6.90
CA ILE A 62 11.14 14.55 6.84
C ILE A 62 10.88 13.15 7.38
N ILE A 63 11.63 12.13 6.92
CA ILE A 63 11.49 10.75 7.42
C ILE A 63 11.62 10.71 8.94
N GLN A 64 12.68 11.33 9.48
CA GLN A 64 12.93 11.34 10.92
C GLN A 64 11.77 11.98 11.69
N LYS A 65 11.31 13.16 11.26
CA LYS A 65 10.24 13.89 11.94
C LYS A 65 8.88 13.19 11.83
N VAL A 66 8.56 12.64 10.66
CA VAL A 66 7.33 11.85 10.45
C VAL A 66 7.35 10.63 11.36
N TYR A 67 8.46 9.89 11.41
CA TYR A 67 8.60 8.76 12.32
C TYR A 67 8.38 9.16 13.79
N THR A 68 8.94 10.28 14.23
CA THR A 68 8.69 10.78 15.60
C THR A 68 7.22 11.07 15.84
N VAL A 69 6.52 11.72 14.91
CA VAL A 69 5.08 11.99 15.03
C VAL A 69 4.27 10.70 15.09
N GLU A 70 4.61 9.70 14.29
CA GLU A 70 3.95 8.38 14.30
C GLU A 70 4.15 7.64 15.62
N GLN A 71 5.37 7.68 16.19
CA GLN A 71 5.67 7.09 17.49
C GLN A 71 4.87 7.77 18.61
N GLU A 72 4.92 9.10 18.70
CA GLU A 72 4.14 9.86 19.69
C GLU A 72 2.64 9.59 19.58
N THR A 73 2.13 9.45 18.35
CA THR A 73 0.71 9.17 18.11
C THR A 73 0.36 7.76 18.57
N THR A 74 1.22 6.79 18.29
CA THR A 74 1.06 5.40 18.75
C THR A 74 1.06 5.30 20.27
N GLU A 75 2.01 5.96 20.93
CA GLU A 75 2.06 6.02 22.39
C GLU A 75 0.79 6.63 22.98
N LYS A 76 0.31 7.76 22.42
CA LYS A 76 -0.93 8.41 22.86
C LYS A 76 -2.17 7.54 22.65
N MET A 77 -2.24 6.80 21.55
CA MET A 77 -3.33 5.84 21.32
C MET A 77 -3.31 4.76 22.41
N VAL A 78 -2.13 4.20 22.74
CA VAL A 78 -2.00 3.18 23.78
C VAL A 78 -2.47 3.71 25.14
N VAL A 79 -1.99 4.89 25.54
CA VAL A 79 -2.39 5.54 26.79
C VAL A 79 -3.90 5.80 26.80
N THR A 80 -4.45 6.34 25.72
CA THR A 80 -5.89 6.65 25.61
C THR A 80 -6.76 5.40 25.78
N ILE A 81 -6.35 4.27 25.18
CA ILE A 81 -7.08 2.99 25.31
C ILE A 81 -7.06 2.50 26.76
N GLN A 82 -5.89 2.55 27.41
CA GLN A 82 -5.72 2.10 28.79
C GLN A 82 -6.47 2.99 29.79
N GLU A 83 -6.46 4.32 29.61
CA GLU A 83 -7.17 5.28 30.48
C GLU A 83 -8.69 5.09 30.46
N GLU A 84 -9.24 4.61 29.35
CA GLU A 84 -10.66 4.27 29.23
C GLU A 84 -10.98 2.85 29.74
N GLY A 85 -10.00 2.16 30.33
CA GLY A 85 -10.18 0.86 30.99
C GLY A 85 -10.23 -0.33 30.04
N MET A 86 -9.82 -0.16 28.78
CA MET A 86 -9.74 -1.25 27.79
C MET A 86 -8.28 -1.65 27.56
N SER A 87 -8.00 -2.94 27.37
CA SER A 87 -6.68 -3.38 26.94
C SER A 87 -6.51 -3.21 25.43
N ILE A 88 -5.27 -3.09 24.96
CA ILE A 88 -4.95 -3.00 23.53
C ILE A 88 -5.43 -4.24 22.78
N ASP A 89 -5.22 -5.43 23.35
CA ASP A 89 -5.67 -6.69 22.74
C ASP A 89 -7.20 -6.72 22.61
N ARG A 90 -7.93 -6.30 23.65
CA ARG A 90 -9.39 -6.27 23.60
C ARG A 90 -9.90 -5.25 22.59
N PHE A 91 -9.29 -4.07 22.51
CA PHE A 91 -9.60 -3.08 21.48
C PHE A 91 -9.39 -3.67 20.08
N ASN A 92 -8.24 -4.29 19.83
CA ASN A 92 -7.91 -4.92 18.55
C ASN A 92 -8.87 -6.05 18.16
N ASP A 93 -9.29 -6.87 19.12
CA ASP A 93 -10.29 -7.92 18.90
C ASP A 93 -11.62 -7.33 18.41
N ILE A 94 -12.07 -6.24 19.06
CA ILE A 94 -13.31 -5.55 18.69
C ILE A 94 -13.15 -4.89 17.30
N VAL A 95 -12.01 -4.23 17.01
CA VAL A 95 -11.73 -3.67 15.67
C VAL A 95 -11.80 -4.76 14.60
N LYS A 96 -11.10 -5.88 14.82
CA LYS A 96 -11.05 -7.00 13.87
C LYS A 96 -12.44 -7.56 13.62
N TRP A 97 -13.23 -7.72 14.67
CA TRP A 97 -14.62 -8.16 14.58
C TRP A 97 -15.46 -7.20 13.75
N LYS A 98 -15.46 -5.91 14.09
CA LYS A 98 -16.23 -4.87 13.39
C LYS A 98 -15.84 -4.71 11.93
N LYS A 99 -14.56 -4.90 11.59
CA LYS A 99 -14.07 -4.68 10.24
C LYS A 99 -14.55 -5.75 9.26
N ASN A 100 -14.36 -7.04 9.56
CA ASN A 100 -14.55 -8.10 8.56
C ASN A 100 -14.83 -9.50 9.15
N SER A 101 -15.20 -9.62 10.44
CA SER A 101 -15.40 -10.95 11.03
C SER A 101 -16.87 -11.36 11.03
N GLN A 102 -17.14 -12.55 10.49
CA GLN A 102 -18.45 -13.22 10.61
C GLN A 102 -18.64 -13.84 12.01
N GLU A 103 -17.54 -14.06 12.74
CA GLU A 103 -17.53 -14.64 14.07
C GLU A 103 -17.35 -13.54 15.13
N SER A 104 -18.24 -13.54 16.12
CA SER A 104 -18.18 -12.67 17.29
C SER A 104 -16.97 -13.02 18.17
N PRO A 105 -16.36 -12.03 18.86
CA PRO A 105 -15.31 -12.29 19.83
C PRO A 105 -15.79 -13.24 20.93
N ASN A 106 -14.88 -14.05 21.45
CA ASN A 106 -15.10 -14.87 22.63
C ASN A 106 -14.08 -14.47 23.71
N PRO A 107 -14.50 -13.87 24.84
CA PRO A 107 -15.88 -13.61 25.24
C PRO A 107 -16.57 -12.54 24.38
N SER A 108 -17.90 -12.64 24.30
CA SER A 108 -18.74 -11.67 23.56
C SER A 108 -18.50 -10.25 24.05
N VAL A 109 -18.61 -9.28 23.15
CA VAL A 109 -18.49 -7.86 23.49
C VAL A 109 -19.73 -7.44 24.26
N SER A 110 -19.56 -6.91 25.46
CA SER A 110 -20.64 -6.34 26.25
C SER A 110 -21.03 -4.94 25.75
N ASP A 111 -22.23 -4.48 26.12
CA ASP A 111 -22.68 -3.13 25.76
C ASP A 111 -21.76 -2.03 26.32
N ALA A 112 -21.24 -2.22 27.54
CA ALA A 112 -20.30 -1.31 28.16
C ALA A 112 -18.97 -1.23 27.39
N GLU A 113 -18.43 -2.38 26.97
CA GLU A 113 -17.23 -2.42 26.13
C GLU A 113 -17.46 -1.77 24.77
N MET A 114 -18.65 -1.96 24.18
CA MET A 114 -19.01 -1.34 22.91
C MET A 114 -19.10 0.21 23.03
N GLN A 115 -19.66 0.72 24.12
CA GLN A 115 -19.70 2.16 24.40
C GLN A 115 -18.29 2.74 24.59
N THR A 116 -17.43 2.06 25.36
CA THR A 116 -16.02 2.44 25.52
C THR A 116 -15.29 2.42 24.18
N PHE A 117 -15.54 1.40 23.36
CA PHE A 117 -14.95 1.26 22.03
C PHE A 117 -15.33 2.43 21.11
N ASP A 118 -16.61 2.79 21.03
CA ASP A 118 -17.07 3.90 20.16
C ASP A 118 -16.44 5.25 20.58
N LYS A 119 -16.31 5.48 21.90
CA LYS A 119 -15.59 6.63 22.45
C LYS A 119 -14.11 6.62 22.07
N LEU A 120 -13.46 5.46 22.18
CA LEU A 120 -12.05 5.28 21.82
C LEU A 120 -11.79 5.52 20.34
N VAL A 121 -12.63 4.97 19.46
CA VAL A 121 -12.52 5.20 18.00
C VAL A 121 -12.58 6.70 17.68
N THR A 122 -13.48 7.43 18.33
CA THR A 122 -13.58 8.89 18.14
C THR A 122 -12.32 9.63 18.58
N LYS A 123 -11.79 9.30 19.78
CA LYS A 123 -10.55 9.91 20.30
C LYS A 123 -9.34 9.57 19.44
N ILE A 124 -9.22 8.31 19.02
CA ILE A 124 -8.12 7.84 18.17
C ILE A 124 -8.17 8.51 16.80
N ALA A 125 -9.35 8.68 16.20
CA ALA A 125 -9.50 9.42 14.94
C ALA A 125 -9.01 10.86 15.07
N GLN A 126 -9.29 11.53 16.19
CA GLN A 126 -8.78 12.89 16.45
C GLN A 126 -7.25 12.91 16.61
N LEU A 127 -6.65 11.93 17.28
CA LEU A 127 -5.19 11.81 17.37
C LEU A 127 -4.54 11.63 15.98
N GLN A 128 -5.16 10.83 15.11
CA GLN A 128 -4.70 10.63 13.73
C GLN A 128 -4.80 11.92 12.91
N GLU A 129 -5.92 12.65 13.00
CA GLU A 129 -6.09 13.93 12.30
C GLU A 129 -5.04 14.98 12.75
N GLN A 130 -4.73 15.02 14.04
CA GLN A 130 -3.67 15.88 14.57
C GLN A 130 -2.29 15.47 14.04
N ALA A 131 -2.00 14.17 13.96
CA ALA A 131 -0.77 13.65 13.39
C ALA A 131 -0.64 14.03 11.90
N ASP A 132 -1.70 13.85 11.11
CA ASP A 132 -1.75 14.23 9.69
C ASP A 132 -1.47 15.73 9.49
N THR A 133 -2.02 16.56 10.37
CA THR A 133 -1.79 18.01 10.34
C THR A 133 -0.31 18.33 10.60
N LYS A 134 0.30 17.74 11.64
CA LYS A 134 1.73 17.89 11.92
C LYS A 134 2.61 17.40 10.77
N ILE A 135 2.25 16.30 10.13
CA ILE A 135 2.98 15.78 8.97
C ILE A 135 2.94 16.79 7.81
N LYS A 136 1.78 17.38 7.49
CA LYS A 136 1.66 18.44 6.47
C LYS A 136 2.52 19.67 6.80
N GLU A 137 2.56 20.06 8.08
CA GLU A 137 3.43 21.15 8.55
C GLU A 137 4.92 20.81 8.39
N ILE A 138 5.33 19.55 8.63
CA ILE A 138 6.70 19.09 8.41
C ILE A 138 7.10 19.29 6.94
N PHE A 139 6.29 18.82 5.98
CA PHE A 139 6.56 19.01 4.54
C PHE A 139 6.68 20.49 4.18
N THR A 140 5.78 21.32 4.70
CA THR A 140 5.80 22.77 4.47
C THR A 140 7.07 23.41 5.04
N SER A 141 7.45 23.08 6.26
CA SER A 141 8.64 23.62 6.94
C SER A 141 9.96 23.21 6.29
N GLN A 142 9.96 22.07 5.60
CA GLN A 142 11.12 21.52 4.92
C GLN A 142 11.21 21.99 3.47
N GLU A 143 10.24 22.78 2.99
CA GLU A 143 10.18 23.28 1.62
C GLU A 143 10.28 22.16 0.56
N LEU A 144 9.86 20.94 0.91
CA LEU A 144 9.86 19.79 0.01
C LEU A 144 8.42 19.37 -0.25
N GLN A 145 8.03 19.38 -1.52
CA GLN A 145 6.69 18.94 -1.93
C GLN A 145 6.53 17.43 -1.75
N ILE A 146 5.32 16.97 -1.41
CA ILE A 146 5.02 15.54 -1.20
C ILE A 146 5.33 14.72 -2.46
N ASP A 147 4.97 15.21 -3.65
CA ASP A 147 5.26 14.51 -4.90
C ASP A 147 6.76 14.36 -5.15
N ARG A 148 7.55 15.40 -4.82
CA ARG A 148 9.01 15.36 -4.93
C ARG A 148 9.61 14.39 -3.91
N PHE A 149 9.10 14.38 -2.69
CA PHE A 149 9.47 13.39 -1.68
C PHE A 149 9.20 11.95 -2.15
N ASN A 150 8.04 11.69 -2.75
CA ASN A 150 7.71 10.36 -3.29
C ASN A 150 8.63 9.93 -4.44
N GLN A 151 9.02 10.88 -5.30
CA GLN A 151 10.01 10.62 -6.35
C GLN A 151 11.38 10.27 -5.78
N ILE A 152 11.85 11.04 -4.78
CA ILE A 152 13.11 10.78 -4.08
C ILE A 152 13.03 9.43 -3.34
N LEU A 153 11.90 9.11 -2.70
CA LEU A 153 11.67 7.84 -2.04
C LEU A 153 11.85 6.67 -3.01
N GLU A 154 11.26 6.76 -4.20
CA GLU A 154 11.39 5.71 -5.21
C GLU A 154 12.82 5.59 -5.73
N ALA A 155 13.49 6.71 -5.99
CA ALA A 155 14.90 6.71 -6.39
C ALA A 155 15.80 6.10 -5.31
N VAL A 156 15.61 6.47 -4.04
CA VAL A 156 16.34 5.90 -2.90
C VAL A 156 16.08 4.40 -2.77
N ARG A 157 14.84 3.92 -2.99
CA ARG A 157 14.54 2.48 -2.97
C ARG A 157 15.27 1.69 -4.05
N GLN A 158 15.52 2.31 -5.20
CA GLN A 158 16.14 1.66 -6.35
C GLN A 158 17.68 1.81 -6.40
N ASP A 159 18.25 2.84 -5.77
CA ASP A 159 19.68 3.15 -5.83
C ASP A 159 20.40 2.93 -4.46
N PRO A 160 21.24 1.89 -4.33
CA PRO A 160 22.01 1.63 -3.11
C PRO A 160 22.95 2.76 -2.67
N SER A 161 23.45 3.57 -3.60
CA SER A 161 24.29 4.72 -3.27
C SER A 161 23.48 5.79 -2.54
N LEU A 162 22.27 6.08 -3.04
CA LEU A 162 21.36 7.01 -2.37
C LEU A 162 20.90 6.49 -1.01
N GLN A 163 20.65 5.18 -0.87
CA GLN A 163 20.35 4.58 0.45
C GLN A 163 21.48 4.83 1.45
N SER A 164 22.73 4.59 1.03
CA SER A 164 23.90 4.80 1.87
C SER A 164 24.04 6.27 2.29
N GLN A 165 23.79 7.21 1.37
CA GLN A 165 23.84 8.65 1.68
C GLN A 165 22.76 9.05 2.68
N VAL A 166 21.52 8.59 2.51
CA VAL A 166 20.43 8.86 3.46
C VAL A 166 20.76 8.28 4.84
N GLN A 167 21.30 7.06 4.91
CA GLN A 167 21.73 6.46 6.17
C GLN A 167 22.83 7.27 6.87
N GLN A 168 23.81 7.77 6.13
CA GLN A 168 24.85 8.65 6.67
C GLN A 168 24.28 9.96 7.21
N ILE A 169 23.32 10.57 6.51
CA ILE A 169 22.64 11.78 6.98
C ILE A 169 21.90 11.51 8.29
N LEU A 170 21.22 10.37 8.40
CA LEU A 170 20.44 9.98 9.59
C LEU A 170 21.31 9.53 10.78
N ALA A 171 22.55 9.13 10.54
CA ALA A 171 23.48 8.67 11.57
C ALA A 171 24.26 9.82 12.25
N ASN A 172 24.18 11.03 11.70
CA ASN A 172 24.79 12.24 12.26
C ASN A 172 23.86 12.94 13.26
#